data_AF-A0A6B3H0R5-F1
#
_entry.id   AF-A0A6B3H0R5-F1
#
_cell.length_a   1.000
_cell.length_b   1.000
_cell.length_c   1.000
_cell.angle_alpha   90.00
_cell.angle_beta   90.00
_cell.angle_gamma   90.00
#
_symmetry.space_group_name_H-M   'P 1'
#
loop_
_entity.id
_entity.type
_entity.pdbx_description
1 polymer ?
#
loop_
_entity_poly.entity_id
_entity_poly.type
_entity_poly.pdbx_seq_one_letter_code
_entity_poly.pdbx_strand_id
1 'polypeptide(L)'
;YFNANSAHPFENPNPLSNLFEIFLILLIPFALTRTFGRMVGSLKQGYAILGTMAVIWIGFVALMMWTEFAHRGPAFEIAGGAMEGKETRFGIAGSSLFAVSTTLTSTGAVNSFHSSYTGFGGGITMLGMQLGEIAPGGVGSGLYGMLIMA
;
A
#
# COMPACT_ATOMS: atom_id res chain seq x y z
N TYR A 1 -5.68 -15.95 -6.90
CA TYR A 1 -6.21 -17.26 -7.35
C TYR A 1 -5.28 -18.37 -6.92
N PHE A 2 -4.00 -18.29 -7.28
CA PHE A 2 -2.94 -19.16 -6.81
C PHE A 2 -2.48 -18.74 -5.40
N ASN A 3 -1.76 -19.63 -4.71
CA ASN A 3 -1.25 -19.40 -3.36
C ASN A 3 -0.41 -18.12 -3.26
N ALA A 4 0.39 -17.84 -4.29
CA ALA A 4 1.26 -16.66 -4.32
C ALA A 4 0.53 -15.35 -4.64
N ASN A 5 -0.79 -15.36 -4.84
CA ASN A 5 -1.60 -14.15 -5.06
C ASN A 5 -1.02 -13.28 -6.20
N SER A 6 -0.91 -11.95 -6.04
CA SER A 6 -0.32 -11.00 -6.98
C SER A 6 1.19 -11.17 -7.20
N ALA A 7 1.86 -12.09 -6.49
CA ALA A 7 3.22 -12.48 -6.85
C ALA A 7 3.22 -13.52 -7.98
N HIS A 8 2.10 -14.20 -8.24
CA HIS A 8 2.04 -15.24 -9.27
C HIS A 8 2.17 -14.65 -10.69
N PRO A 9 3.03 -15.17 -11.58
CA PRO A 9 3.21 -14.65 -12.94
C PRO A 9 1.95 -14.60 -13.81
N PHE A 10 0.98 -15.48 -13.59
CA PHE A 10 -0.31 -15.42 -14.31
C PHE A 10 -1.29 -14.40 -13.75
N GLU A 11 -1.12 -13.95 -12.51
CA GLU A 11 -1.98 -12.92 -11.92
C GLU A 11 -1.40 -11.52 -12.16
N ASN A 12 -0.07 -11.41 -12.08
CA ASN A 12 0.65 -10.14 -12.26
C ASN A 12 1.92 -10.37 -13.11
N PRO A 13 1.80 -10.38 -14.45
CA PRO A 13 2.87 -10.83 -15.33
C PRO A 13 4.07 -9.88 -15.42
N ASN A 14 3.89 -8.57 -15.24
CA ASN A 14 4.93 -7.59 -15.56
C ASN A 14 4.81 -6.30 -14.71
N PRO A 15 5.81 -5.40 -14.74
CA PRO A 15 5.76 -4.18 -13.93
C PRO A 15 4.55 -3.28 -14.22
N LEU A 16 4.04 -3.30 -15.47
CA LEU A 16 2.89 -2.48 -15.87
C LEU A 16 1.59 -3.02 -15.26
N SER A 17 1.38 -4.34 -15.27
CA SER A 17 0.23 -4.95 -14.58
C SER A 17 0.27 -4.65 -13.09
N ASN A 18 1.45 -4.68 -12.48
CA ASN A 18 1.62 -4.37 -11.05
C ASN A 18 1.23 -2.92 -10.72
N LEU A 19 1.66 -1.96 -11.55
CA LEU A 19 1.28 -0.57 -11.39
C LEU A 19 -0.23 -0.38 -11.61
N PHE A 20 -0.81 -1.12 -12.55
CA PHE A 20 -2.24 -1.08 -12.81
C PHE A 20 -3.05 -1.67 -11.64
N GLU A 21 -2.61 -2.77 -11.03
CA GLU A 21 -3.20 -3.29 -9.79
C GLU A 21 -3.17 -2.26 -8.67
N ILE A 22 -2.01 -1.63 -8.42
CA ILE A 22 -1.89 -0.55 -7.40
C ILE A 22 -2.88 0.58 -7.70
N PHE A 23 -3.00 1.00 -8.95
CA PHE A 23 -3.98 2.01 -9.34
C PHE A 23 -5.41 1.56 -9.01
N LEU A 24 -5.79 0.33 -9.35
CA LEU A 24 -7.13 -0.21 -9.06
C LEU A 24 -7.41 -0.33 -7.57
N ILE A 25 -6.42 -0.70 -6.77
CA ILE A 25 -6.50 -0.75 -5.30
C ILE A 25 -6.87 0.63 -4.72
N LEU A 26 -6.24 1.69 -5.24
CA LEU A 26 -6.39 3.05 -4.72
C LEU A 26 -7.57 3.82 -5.33
N LEU A 27 -8.07 3.39 -6.50
CA LEU A 27 -9.03 4.14 -7.31
C LEU A 27 -10.33 4.45 -6.56
N ILE A 28 -11.01 3.43 -6.04
CA ILE A 28 -12.31 3.62 -5.40
C ILE A 28 -12.18 4.31 -4.03
N PRO A 29 -11.26 3.89 -3.14
CA PRO A 29 -11.08 4.56 -1.84
C PRO A 29 -10.87 6.08 -1.98
N PHE A 30 -10.01 6.51 -2.91
CA PHE A 30 -9.81 7.94 -3.16
C PHE A 30 -10.98 8.61 -3.88
N ALA A 31 -11.63 7.95 -4.85
CA ALA A 31 -12.77 8.51 -5.56
C ALA A 31 -13.97 8.79 -4.61
N LEU A 32 -14.15 7.96 -3.57
CA LEU A 32 -15.24 8.13 -2.61
C LEU A 32 -15.13 9.44 -1.80
N THR A 33 -13.92 9.98 -1.58
CA THR A 33 -13.75 11.28 -0.93
C THR A 33 -14.40 12.42 -1.72
N ARG A 34 -14.36 12.33 -3.07
CA ARG A 34 -15.02 13.28 -3.97
C ARG A 34 -16.54 13.13 -3.91
N THR A 35 -17.01 11.89 -3.87
CA THR A 35 -18.44 11.55 -3.72
C THR A 35 -18.99 12.11 -2.41
N PHE A 36 -18.27 11.91 -1.29
CA PHE A 36 -18.61 12.49 0.00
C PHE A 36 -18.74 14.01 -0.06
N GLY A 37 -17.72 14.69 -0.60
CA GLY A 37 -17.76 16.16 -0.72
C GLY A 37 -18.90 16.67 -1.61
N ARG A 38 -19.35 15.88 -2.59
CA ARG A 38 -20.56 16.18 -3.38
C ARG A 38 -21.83 16.01 -2.56
N MET A 39 -21.96 14.92 -1.80
CA MET A 39 -23.15 14.59 -1.01
C MET A 39 -23.40 15.57 0.14
N VAL A 40 -22.34 16.04 0.80
CA VAL A 40 -22.44 17.03 1.89
C VAL A 40 -22.56 18.47 1.36
N GLY A 41 -22.50 18.67 0.04
CA GLY A 41 -22.59 20.00 -0.58
C GLY A 41 -21.33 20.86 -0.46
N SER A 42 -20.24 20.31 0.10
CA SER A 42 -18.96 21.02 0.27
C SER A 42 -17.79 20.21 -0.29
N LEU A 43 -17.29 20.62 -1.47
CA LEU A 43 -16.16 19.93 -2.10
C LEU A 43 -14.87 20.09 -1.31
N LYS A 44 -14.76 21.18 -0.54
CA LYS A 44 -13.60 21.46 0.31
C LYS A 44 -13.41 20.38 1.38
N GLN A 45 -14.49 19.83 1.91
CA GLN A 45 -14.42 18.72 2.88
C GLN A 45 -13.91 17.44 2.21
N GLY A 46 -14.40 17.12 1.01
CA GLY A 46 -13.88 15.99 0.23
C GLY A 46 -12.38 16.11 -0.05
N TYR A 47 -11.92 17.31 -0.43
CA TYR A 47 -10.48 17.57 -0.63
C TYR A 47 -9.66 17.52 0.66
N ALA A 48 -10.21 17.95 1.79
CA ALA A 48 -9.54 17.84 3.07
C ALA A 48 -9.29 16.36 3.44
N ILE A 49 -10.30 15.50 3.30
CA ILE A 49 -10.17 14.06 3.55
C ILE A 49 -9.19 13.42 2.56
N LEU A 50 -9.31 13.74 1.27
CA LEU A 50 -8.38 13.28 0.24
C LEU A 50 -6.93 13.65 0.57
N GLY A 51 -6.69 14.90 0.96
CA GLY A 51 -5.37 15.40 1.34
C GLY A 51 -4.79 14.64 2.54
N THR A 52 -5.58 14.45 3.59
CA THR A 52 -5.15 13.68 4.77
C THR A 52 -4.80 12.23 4.41
N MET A 53 -5.68 11.55 3.67
CA MET A 53 -5.44 10.16 3.24
C MET A 53 -4.19 10.05 2.36
N ALA A 54 -4.00 10.99 1.42
CA ALA A 54 -2.84 10.99 0.54
C ALA A 54 -1.54 11.24 1.29
N VAL A 55 -1.51 12.18 2.25
CA VAL A 55 -0.32 12.47 3.07
C VAL A 55 0.09 11.26 3.89
N ILE A 56 -0.87 10.59 4.54
CA ILE A 56 -0.59 9.38 5.34
C ILE A 56 -0.06 8.28 4.43
N TRP A 57 -0.73 7.98 3.31
CA TRP A 57 -0.30 6.96 2.37
C TRP A 57 1.11 7.24 1.81
N ILE A 58 1.41 8.48 1.38
CA ILE A 58 2.75 8.88 0.92
C ILE A 58 3.78 8.70 2.04
N GLY A 59 3.45 9.08 3.28
CA GLY A 59 4.34 8.91 4.43
C GLY A 59 4.70 7.45 4.68
N PHE A 60 3.72 6.55 4.63
CA PHE A 60 3.95 5.10 4.76
C PHE A 60 4.77 4.54 3.60
N VAL A 61 4.48 4.95 2.35
CA VAL A 61 5.27 4.53 1.17
C VAL A 61 6.72 4.96 1.31
N ALA A 62 6.96 6.23 1.69
CA ALA A 62 8.30 6.76 1.86
C ALA A 62 9.07 6.04 2.97
N LEU A 63 8.41 5.78 4.11
CA LEU A 63 9.01 5.07 5.23
C LEU A 63 9.33 3.61 4.86
N MET A 64 8.40 2.92 4.19
CA MET A 64 8.58 1.55 3.69
C MET A 64 9.76 1.48 2.72
N MET A 65 9.80 2.37 1.72
CA MET A 65 10.93 2.43 0.79
C MET A 65 12.24 2.68 1.54
N TRP A 66 12.26 3.63 2.48
CA TRP A 66 13.46 3.90 3.25
C TRP A 66 13.94 2.66 4.01
N THR A 67 13.05 1.94 4.71
CA THR A 67 13.45 0.73 5.46
C THR A 67 13.93 -0.39 4.55
N GLU A 68 13.27 -0.58 3.41
CA GLU A 68 13.59 -1.64 2.46
C GLU A 68 14.78 -1.31 1.56
N PHE A 69 15.24 -0.05 1.48
CA PHE A 69 16.48 0.33 0.77
C PHE A 69 17.66 0.61 1.71
N ALA A 70 17.40 1.07 2.94
CA ALA A 70 18.45 1.41 3.92
C ALA A 70 19.01 0.19 4.68
N HIS A 71 18.66 -1.02 4.25
CA HIS A 71 19.12 -2.28 4.84
C HIS A 71 20.65 -2.32 4.99
N ARG A 72 21.11 -2.88 6.13
CA ARG A 72 22.53 -3.07 6.46
C ARG A 72 22.73 -4.54 6.80
N GLY A 73 23.75 -5.18 6.21
CA GLY A 73 24.17 -6.53 6.60
C GLY A 73 24.70 -7.36 5.43
N PRO A 74 25.61 -8.31 5.71
CA PRO A 74 26.32 -9.07 4.67
C PRO A 74 25.38 -9.88 3.78
N ALA A 75 24.26 -10.39 4.32
CA ALA A 75 23.27 -11.14 3.52
C ALA A 75 22.59 -10.28 2.45
N PHE A 76 22.21 -9.04 2.79
CA PHE A 76 21.58 -8.12 1.85
C PHE A 76 22.56 -7.59 0.80
N GLU A 77 23.81 -7.36 1.19
CA GLU A 77 24.87 -6.93 0.28
C GLU A 77 25.16 -7.98 -0.80
N ILE A 78 25.25 -9.26 -0.40
CA ILE A 78 25.45 -10.37 -1.33
C ILE A 78 24.22 -10.57 -2.23
N ALA A 79 23.00 -10.40 -1.69
CA ALA A 79 21.76 -10.54 -2.45
C ALA A 79 21.45 -9.35 -3.38
N GLY A 80 22.22 -8.26 -3.30
CA GLY A 80 21.97 -7.02 -4.06
C GLY A 80 20.79 -6.20 -3.52
N GLY A 81 20.33 -6.48 -2.31
CA GLY A 81 19.28 -5.75 -1.59
C GLY A 81 18.38 -6.64 -0.73
N ALA A 82 17.36 -6.06 -0.10
CA ALA A 82 16.30 -6.81 0.59
C ALA A 82 15.35 -7.47 -0.41
N MET A 83 15.87 -8.44 -1.17
CA MET A 83 15.12 -9.12 -2.23
C MET A 83 14.41 -10.40 -1.76
N GLU A 84 14.63 -10.84 -0.53
CA GLU A 84 13.92 -11.99 0.05
C GLU A 84 12.41 -11.74 0.05
N GLY A 85 11.64 -12.70 -0.49
CA GLY A 85 10.20 -12.58 -0.67
C GLY A 85 9.75 -11.54 -1.71
N LYS A 86 10.65 -10.95 -2.51
CA LYS A 86 10.30 -10.02 -3.59
C LYS A 86 10.55 -10.61 -4.96
N GLU A 87 9.70 -10.22 -5.91
CA GLU A 87 9.84 -10.64 -7.31
C GLU A 87 10.81 -9.74 -8.06
N THR A 88 11.70 -10.34 -8.85
CA THR A 88 12.66 -9.60 -9.71
C THR A 88 11.94 -8.70 -10.72
N ARG A 89 10.72 -9.06 -11.11
CA ARG A 89 9.83 -8.27 -11.98
C ARG A 89 9.48 -6.91 -11.39
N PHE A 90 9.32 -6.80 -10.07
CA PHE A 90 8.84 -5.58 -9.42
C PHE A 90 9.94 -4.85 -8.66
N GLY A 91 10.93 -5.60 -8.18
CA GLY A 91 12.01 -5.10 -7.36
C GLY A 91 11.53 -4.49 -6.04
N ILE A 92 12.46 -3.89 -5.30
CA ILE A 92 12.19 -3.32 -3.97
C ILE A 92 11.11 -2.23 -4.04
N ALA A 93 11.22 -1.31 -4.99
CA ALA A 93 10.31 -0.18 -5.09
C ALA A 93 8.86 -0.62 -5.43
N GLY A 94 8.69 -1.49 -6.43
CA GLY A 94 7.38 -1.97 -6.86
C GLY A 94 6.70 -2.84 -5.80
N SER A 95 7.48 -3.64 -5.07
CA SER A 95 7.00 -4.42 -3.92
C SER A 95 6.60 -3.51 -2.75
N SER A 96 7.45 -2.55 -2.38
CA SER A 96 7.21 -1.63 -1.26
C SER A 96 5.94 -0.79 -1.46
N LEU A 97 5.76 -0.24 -2.67
CA LEU A 97 4.57 0.54 -3.01
C LEU A 97 3.30 -0.31 -2.94
N PHE A 98 3.37 -1.55 -3.42
CA PHE A 98 2.24 -2.48 -3.40
C PHE A 98 1.88 -2.89 -1.96
N ALA A 99 2.87 -3.24 -1.14
CA ALA A 99 2.70 -3.62 0.26
C ALA A 99 2.00 -2.52 1.07
N VAL A 100 2.46 -1.27 0.96
CA VAL A 100 1.79 -0.16 1.65
C VAL A 100 0.37 0.03 1.12
N SER A 101 0.18 0.02 -0.19
CA SER A 101 -1.13 0.24 -0.80
C SER A 101 -2.14 -0.82 -0.34
N THR A 102 -1.79 -2.10 -0.46
CA THR A 102 -2.69 -3.23 -0.11
C THR A 102 -3.02 -3.30 1.38
N THR A 103 -2.08 -2.98 2.27
CA THR A 103 -2.31 -3.02 3.71
C THR A 103 -3.06 -1.80 4.22
N LEU A 104 -2.88 -0.63 3.60
CA LEU A 104 -3.61 0.57 3.99
C LEU A 104 -5.03 0.62 3.40
N THR A 105 -5.33 -0.19 2.40
CA THR A 105 -6.66 -0.28 1.77
C THR A 105 -7.44 -1.55 2.12
N SER A 106 -7.04 -2.32 3.13
CA SER A 106 -7.73 -3.57 3.48
C SER A 106 -7.86 -4.56 2.30
N THR A 107 -6.99 -4.46 1.29
CA THR A 107 -7.14 -5.27 0.07
C THR A 107 -6.64 -6.69 0.31
N GLY A 108 -5.48 -6.82 0.98
CA GLY A 108 -4.89 -8.12 1.29
C GLY A 108 -4.28 -8.87 0.09
N ALA A 109 -4.21 -8.24 -1.09
CA ALA A 109 -3.40 -8.74 -2.20
C ALA A 109 -1.91 -8.66 -1.84
N VAL A 110 -1.10 -9.62 -2.28
CA VAL A 110 0.33 -9.71 -1.89
C VAL A 110 1.17 -10.02 -3.13
N ASN A 111 1.99 -9.05 -3.57
CA ASN A 111 2.96 -9.23 -4.67
C ASN A 111 4.38 -9.59 -4.18
N SER A 112 4.59 -9.53 -2.87
CA SER A 112 5.84 -9.81 -2.18
C SER A 112 5.54 -10.18 -0.74
N PHE A 113 6.19 -11.21 -0.21
CA PHE A 113 5.84 -11.78 1.09
C PHE A 113 6.24 -10.84 2.23
N HIS A 114 5.23 -10.25 2.91
CA HIS A 114 5.42 -9.33 4.04
C HIS A 114 6.24 -9.92 5.20
N SER A 115 6.20 -11.24 5.39
CA SER A 115 7.03 -11.94 6.38
C SER A 115 8.53 -11.84 6.13
N SER A 116 8.92 -11.52 4.89
CA SER A 116 10.31 -11.40 4.46
C SER A 116 10.80 -9.95 4.37
N TYR A 117 9.94 -8.98 4.70
CA TYR A 117 10.35 -7.58 4.77
C TYR A 117 11.35 -7.38 5.92
N THR A 118 12.09 -6.27 5.86
CA THR A 118 12.97 -5.88 6.97
C THR A 118 12.17 -5.74 8.28
N GLY A 119 12.84 -5.79 9.43
CA GLY A 119 12.15 -5.71 10.72
C GLY A 119 11.24 -4.48 10.86
N PHE A 120 11.70 -3.32 10.40
CA PHE A 120 10.85 -2.13 10.32
C PHE A 120 9.81 -2.20 9.20
N GLY A 121 10.15 -2.81 8.06
CA GLY A 121 9.20 -3.03 6.96
C GLY A 121 7.97 -3.84 7.39
N GLY A 122 8.17 -5.01 7.99
CA GLY A 122 7.08 -5.80 8.57
C GLY A 122 6.30 -4.98 9.61
N GLY A 123 6.99 -4.20 10.44
CA GLY A 123 6.38 -3.26 11.39
C GLY A 123 5.42 -2.27 10.73
N ILE A 124 5.83 -1.63 9.62
CA ILE A 124 5.02 -0.66 8.88
C ILE A 124 3.75 -1.30 8.32
N THR A 125 3.84 -2.51 7.76
CA THR A 125 2.67 -3.23 7.24
C THR A 125 1.67 -3.57 8.35
N MET A 126 2.15 -3.96 9.54
CA MET A 126 1.30 -4.19 10.71
C MET A 126 0.67 -2.91 11.23
N LEU A 127 1.45 -1.82 11.32
CA LEU A 127 0.98 -0.51 11.77
C LEU A 127 -0.15 0.00 10.87
N GLY A 128 -0.03 -0.17 9.56
CA GLY A 128 -1.08 0.23 8.60
C GLY A 128 -2.41 -0.48 8.86
N MET A 129 -2.37 -1.80 9.11
CA MET A 129 -3.56 -2.58 9.46
C MET A 129 -4.11 -2.21 10.85
N GLN A 130 -3.23 -2.03 11.84
CA GLN A 130 -3.61 -1.71 13.22
C GLN A 130 -4.19 -0.30 13.39
N LEU A 131 -3.82 0.64 12.52
CA LEU A 131 -4.45 1.96 12.44
C LEU A 131 -5.91 1.90 11.94
N GLY A 132 -6.41 0.70 11.63
CA GLY A 132 -7.80 0.48 11.21
C GLY A 132 -8.02 0.69 9.72
N GLU A 133 -6.95 0.65 8.91
CA GLU A 133 -7.03 0.73 7.45
C GLU A 133 -7.83 1.96 7.02
N ILE A 134 -7.44 3.13 7.54
CA ILE A 134 -8.20 4.37 7.37
C ILE A 134 -7.71 5.23 6.20
N ALA A 135 -6.47 5.05 5.73
CA ALA A 135 -5.84 5.99 4.80
C ALA A 135 -5.10 5.29 3.65
N PRO A 136 -5.75 4.99 2.51
CA PRO A 136 -7.10 5.43 2.12
C PRO A 136 -8.23 4.48 2.56
N GLY A 137 -7.87 3.29 3.05
CA GLY A 137 -8.78 2.29 3.55
C GLY A 137 -9.55 1.50 2.52
N GLY A 138 -10.29 0.50 3.00
CA GLY A 138 -11.07 -0.37 2.13
C GLY A 138 -12.18 0.37 1.39
N VAL A 139 -12.70 -0.28 0.36
CA VAL A 139 -13.77 0.29 -0.47
C VAL A 139 -15.01 0.56 0.39
N GLY A 140 -15.23 1.84 0.71
CA GLY A 140 -16.26 2.30 1.64
C GLY A 140 -15.80 2.33 3.10
N SER A 141 -15.04 1.32 3.56
CA SER A 141 -14.61 1.23 4.95
C SER A 141 -13.61 2.27 5.38
N GLY A 142 -12.68 2.63 4.50
CA GLY A 142 -11.74 3.72 4.75
C GLY A 142 -12.44 5.06 4.97
N LEU A 143 -13.45 5.35 4.15
CA LEU A 143 -14.18 6.62 4.25
C LEU A 143 -14.95 6.72 5.56
N TYR A 144 -15.76 5.72 5.94
CA TYR A 144 -16.48 5.81 7.21
C TYR A 144 -15.52 5.80 8.40
N GLY A 145 -14.41 5.04 8.33
CA GLY A 145 -13.40 4.99 9.38
C GLY A 145 -12.76 6.36 9.62
N MET A 146 -12.38 7.05 8.54
CA MET A 146 -11.85 8.41 8.60
C MET A 146 -12.88 9.42 9.13
N LEU A 147 -14.15 9.28 8.79
CA LEU A 147 -15.20 10.17 9.25
C LEU A 147 -15.51 10.00 10.74
N ILE A 148 -15.36 8.81 11.30
CA ILE A 148 -15.49 8.58 12.76
C ILE A 148 -14.33 9.23 13.52
N MET A 149 -13.15 9.30 12.90
CA MET A 149 -11.94 9.88 13.48
C MET A 149 -11.88 11.42 13.35
N ALA A 150 -12.74 12.03 12.54
CA ALA A 150 -12.76 13.46 12.22
C ALA A 150 -13.80 14.22 13.05
#